data_AF-A0A5M9NYB5-F1
#
_entry.id   AF-A0A5M9NYB5-F1
#
_cell.length_a   1.000
_cell.length_b   1.000
_cell.length_c   1.000
_cell.angle_alpha   90.00
_cell.angle_beta   90.00
_cell.angle_gamma   90.00
#
_symmetry.space_group_name_H-M   'P 1'
#
loop_
_entity.id
_entity.type
_entity.pdbx_description
1 polymer ?
#
loop_
_entity_poly.entity_id
_entity_poly.type
_entity_poly.pdbx_seq_one_letter_code
_entity_poly.pdbx_strand_id
1 'polypeptide(L)'
;MTEYTLKQMLDKFERNHSLKFKYVNEMGLDYGNIHLSGDGHIVNEVGTPILSNFTLSSKFRLVNEPVSAKEAFKAFEEGKTIYCILLDKKYEYSSEISGLLESKTRHGFMGISVEEILYGKWFIREEN
;
A
#
# COMPACT_ATOMS: atom_id res chain seq x y z
N MET A 1 7.80 1.57 16.15
CA MET A 1 7.60 1.48 14.69
C MET A 1 8.76 0.68 14.12
N THR A 2 8.50 -0.30 13.27
CA THR A 2 9.53 -1.20 12.73
C THR A 2 10.30 -0.53 11.59
N GLU A 3 11.62 -0.72 11.54
CA GLU A 3 12.48 -0.19 10.48
C GLU A 3 13.01 -1.32 9.59
N TYR A 4 13.07 -1.03 8.30
CA TYR A 4 13.47 -1.96 7.25
C TYR A 4 14.72 -1.44 6.54
N THR A 5 15.64 -2.34 6.22
CA THR A 5 16.78 -2.05 5.32
C THR A 5 16.31 -1.89 3.87
N LEU A 6 17.16 -1.33 3.01
CA LEU A 6 16.88 -1.25 1.58
C LEU A 6 16.48 -2.61 0.99
N LYS A 7 17.23 -3.68 1.30
CA LYS A 7 16.89 -5.05 0.86
C LYS A 7 15.48 -5.47 1.29
N GLN A 8 15.14 -5.30 2.56
CA GLN A 8 13.83 -5.68 3.09
C GLN A 8 12.68 -4.85 2.50
N MET A 9 12.95 -3.57 2.19
CA MET A 9 11.99 -2.72 1.48
C MET A 9 11.74 -3.25 0.07
N LEU A 10 12.80 -3.60 -0.67
CA LEU A 10 12.70 -4.20 -2.01
C LEU A 10 11.92 -5.52 -1.98
N ASP A 11 12.26 -6.43 -1.06
CA ASP A 11 11.55 -7.72 -0.90
C ASP A 11 10.05 -7.53 -0.61
N LYS A 12 9.69 -6.44 0.08
CA LYS A 12 8.28 -6.08 0.35
C LYS A 12 7.60 -5.49 -0.87
N PHE A 13 8.30 -4.66 -1.62
CA PHE A 13 7.82 -4.08 -2.86
C PHE A 13 7.49 -5.17 -3.90
N GLU A 14 8.37 -6.16 -4.07
CA GLU A 14 8.12 -7.32 -4.95
C GLU A 14 6.82 -8.07 -4.60
N ARG A 15 6.45 -8.10 -3.32
CA ARG A 15 5.23 -8.79 -2.84
C ARG A 15 3.99 -7.88 -2.83
N ASN A 16 4.19 -6.57 -2.90
CA ASN A 16 3.13 -5.58 -2.86
C ASN A 16 3.64 -4.22 -3.39
N HIS A 17 3.27 -3.95 -4.63
CA HIS A 17 3.68 -2.73 -5.34
C HIS A 17 2.96 -1.47 -4.85
N SER A 18 1.93 -1.61 -4.01
CA SER A 18 1.14 -0.49 -3.45
C SER A 18 1.65 0.00 -2.10
N LEU A 19 2.70 -0.62 -1.55
CA LEU A 19 3.32 -0.15 -0.31
C LEU A 19 3.90 1.26 -0.50
N LYS A 20 3.93 2.01 0.59
CA LYS A 20 4.59 3.30 0.69
C LYS A 20 5.54 3.25 1.87
N PHE A 21 6.75 3.74 1.67
CA PHE A 21 7.76 3.82 2.72
C PHE A 21 8.18 5.27 2.93
N LYS A 22 8.64 5.59 4.14
CA LYS A 22 9.38 6.82 4.41
C LYS A 22 10.81 6.47 4.73
N TYR A 23 11.75 7.21 4.14
CA TYR A 23 13.14 7.14 4.51
C TYR A 23 13.32 7.66 5.94
N VAL A 24 14.05 6.91 6.76
CA VAL A 24 14.42 7.32 8.11
C VAL A 24 15.79 7.97 8.02
N ASN A 25 15.82 9.28 8.21
CA ASN A 25 17.04 10.05 8.13
C ASN A 25 17.44 10.62 9.48
N GLU A 26 18.72 10.51 9.83
CA GLU A 26 19.33 11.18 10.98
C GLU A 26 19.73 12.64 10.64
N MET A 27 19.89 12.97 9.36
CA MET A 27 20.36 14.27 8.84
C MET A 27 19.25 15.18 8.26
N GLY A 28 17.97 14.82 8.40
CA GLY A 28 16.84 15.71 8.08
C GLY A 28 16.46 15.89 6.59
N LEU A 29 17.08 15.17 5.65
CA LEU A 29 16.56 15.04 4.28
C LEU A 29 15.26 14.24 4.27
N ASP A 30 14.22 14.80 3.67
CA ASP A 30 12.93 14.16 3.44
C ASP A 30 12.74 13.91 1.94
N TYR A 31 12.43 12.65 1.59
CA TYR A 31 12.13 12.23 0.23
C TYR A 31 10.62 12.05 -0.01
N GLY A 32 9.78 12.36 0.98
CA GLY A 32 8.35 12.08 0.95
C GLY A 32 8.06 10.57 0.98
N ASN A 33 6.86 10.19 0.53
CA ASN A 33 6.50 8.79 0.37
C ASN A 33 7.19 8.14 -0.85
N ILE A 34 7.96 7.10 -0.56
CA ILE A 34 8.68 6.26 -1.50
C ILE A 34 7.77 5.11 -1.91
N HIS A 35 7.57 4.93 -3.21
CA HIS A 35 6.70 3.89 -3.76
C HIS A 35 7.22 3.35 -5.09
N LEU A 36 6.63 2.25 -5.57
CA LEU A 36 6.88 1.74 -6.92
C LEU A 36 5.98 2.46 -7.93
N SER A 37 6.56 2.97 -9.01
CA SER A 37 5.84 3.44 -10.19
C SER A 37 5.33 2.27 -11.04
N GLY A 38 4.43 2.56 -12.00
CA GLY A 38 3.83 1.53 -12.85
C GLY A 38 4.80 0.77 -13.76
N ASP A 39 5.97 1.34 -14.03
CA ASP A 39 7.09 0.76 -14.77
C ASP A 39 8.14 0.08 -13.86
N GLY A 40 7.90 0.03 -12.54
CA GLY A 40 8.73 -0.69 -11.58
C GLY A 40 9.92 0.10 -11.03
N HIS A 41 9.98 1.42 -11.25
CA HIS A 41 10.97 2.28 -10.63
C HIS A 41 10.58 2.68 -9.20
N ILE A 42 11.58 2.87 -8.34
CA ILE A 42 11.37 3.40 -6.99
C ILE A 42 11.44 4.92 -7.05
N VAL A 43 10.29 5.54 -6.83
CA VAL A 43 10.08 6.98 -7.01
C VAL A 43 9.58 7.63 -5.73
N ASN A 44 9.77 8.95 -5.63
CA ASN A 44 9.11 9.78 -4.62
C ASN A 44 7.71 10.22 -5.08
N GLU A 45 7.04 11.05 -4.28
CA GLU A 45 5.67 11.55 -4.56
C GLU A 45 5.53 12.32 -5.88
N VAL A 46 6.60 12.96 -6.36
CA VAL A 46 6.60 13.69 -7.64
C VAL A 46 7.02 12.81 -8.83
N GLY A 47 7.24 11.50 -8.62
CA GLY A 47 7.60 10.55 -9.67
C GLY A 47 9.08 10.52 -10.03
N THR A 48 9.94 11.19 -9.24
CA THR A 48 11.39 11.20 -9.49
C THR A 48 12.01 9.88 -9.02
N PRO A 49 12.78 9.17 -9.85
CA PRO A 49 13.55 8.01 -9.42
C PRO A 49 14.57 8.37 -8.36
N ILE A 50 14.55 7.68 -7.22
CA ILE A 50 15.36 8.02 -6.03
C ILE A 50 16.19 6.85 -5.49
N LEU A 51 16.14 5.67 -6.11
CA LEU A 51 16.83 4.48 -5.61
C LEU A 51 18.34 4.70 -5.40
N SER A 52 18.99 5.46 -6.30
CA SER A 52 20.43 5.78 -6.23
C SER A 52 20.83 6.61 -5.02
N ASN A 53 19.87 7.21 -4.31
CA ASN A 53 20.11 8.05 -3.15
C ASN A 53 20.25 7.24 -1.86
N PHE A 54 20.03 5.93 -1.92
CA PHE A 54 20.02 5.05 -0.76
C PHE A 54 21.19 4.07 -0.78
N THR A 55 21.67 3.73 0.41
CA THR A 55 22.66 2.68 0.62
C THR A 55 21.97 1.44 1.17
N LEU A 56 22.69 0.30 1.21
CA LEU A 56 22.17 -0.92 1.83
C LEU A 56 21.84 -0.74 3.32
N SER A 57 22.49 0.21 3.99
CA SER A 57 22.25 0.53 5.40
C SER A 57 21.12 1.53 5.61
N SER A 58 20.63 2.20 4.55
CA SER A 58 19.48 3.08 4.62
C SER A 58 18.28 2.39 5.28
N LYS A 59 17.59 3.13 6.14
CA LYS A 59 16.45 2.65 6.92
C LYS A 59 15.16 3.26 6.41
N PHE A 60 14.10 2.46 6.42
CA PHE A 60 12.79 2.83 5.91
C PHE A 60 11.70 2.40 6.89
N ARG A 61 10.67 3.20 7.05
CA ARG A 61 9.47 2.85 7.80
C ARG A 61 8.32 2.66 6.83
N LEU A 62 7.53 1.62 7.03
CA LEU A 62 6.34 1.39 6.24
C LEU A 62 5.26 2.39 6.69
N VAL A 63 4.64 3.06 5.71
CA VAL A 63 3.63 4.10 5.93
C VAL A 63 2.24 3.49 6.00
N ASN A 64 1.91 2.65 5.02
CA ASN A 64 0.63 1.95 4.93
C ASN A 64 0.79 0.48 5.33
N GLU A 65 0.98 0.23 6.62
CA GLU A 65 1.00 -1.14 7.14
C GLU A 65 -0.33 -1.86 6.89
N PRO A 66 -0.28 -3.18 6.57
CA PRO A 66 -1.50 -3.94 6.43
C PRO A 66 -2.24 -3.98 7.77
N VAL A 67 -3.54 -3.77 7.71
CA VAL A 67 -4.46 -3.86 8.84
C VAL A 67 -5.20 -5.19 8.82
N SER A 68 -5.90 -5.51 9.91
CA SER A 68 -6.82 -6.65 9.88
C SER A 68 -7.99 -6.38 8.93
N ALA A 69 -8.59 -7.44 8.38
CA ALA A 69 -9.81 -7.31 7.56
C ALA A 69 -10.92 -6.55 8.32
N LYS A 70 -11.04 -6.79 9.62
CA LYS A 70 -12.00 -6.10 10.50
C LYS A 70 -11.75 -4.58 10.54
N GLU A 71 -10.50 -4.15 10.68
CA GLU A 71 -10.15 -2.72 10.69
C GLU A 71 -10.38 -2.08 9.33
N ALA A 72 -10.05 -2.77 8.24
CA ALA A 72 -10.34 -2.28 6.90
C ALA A 72 -11.84 -2.11 6.67
N PHE A 73 -12.67 -3.10 7.04
CA PHE A 73 -14.13 -2.98 6.86
C PHE A 73 -14.72 -1.88 7.71
N LYS A 74 -14.25 -1.70 8.95
CA LYS A 74 -14.65 -0.56 9.77
C LYS A 74 -14.31 0.78 9.10
N ALA A 75 -13.11 0.90 8.54
CA ALA A 75 -12.70 2.10 7.81
C ALA A 75 -13.55 2.34 6.55
N PHE A 76 -13.97 1.27 5.87
CA PHE A 76 -14.87 1.36 4.72
C PHE A 76 -16.26 1.87 5.11
N GLU A 77 -16.84 1.37 6.21
CA GLU A 77 -18.09 1.87 6.79
C GLU A 77 -17.99 3.35 7.19
N GLU A 78 -16.79 3.81 7.58
CA GLU A 78 -16.48 5.22 7.85
C GLU A 78 -16.27 6.05 6.57
N GLY A 79 -16.47 5.45 5.40
CA GLY A 79 -16.40 6.13 4.11
C GLY A 79 -15.02 6.11 3.45
N LYS A 80 -14.03 5.41 3.99
CA LYS A 80 -12.68 5.37 3.40
C LYS A 80 -12.56 4.33 2.30
N THR A 81 -11.72 4.59 1.31
CA THR A 81 -11.33 3.57 0.33
C THR A 81 -10.40 2.53 0.97
N ILE A 82 -10.66 1.25 0.73
CA ILE A 82 -9.80 0.13 1.17
C ILE A 82 -9.37 -0.72 -0.01
N TYR A 83 -8.30 -1.48 0.17
CA TYR A 83 -7.89 -2.48 -0.82
C TYR A 83 -7.31 -3.73 -0.17
N CYS A 84 -7.49 -4.84 -0.87
CA CYS A 84 -6.96 -6.15 -0.51
C CYS A 84 -5.92 -6.58 -1.54
N ILE A 85 -4.86 -7.24 -1.06
CA ILE A 85 -3.92 -7.95 -1.92
C ILE A 85 -3.98 -9.43 -1.61
N LEU A 86 -4.37 -10.20 -2.62
CA LEU A 86 -4.47 -11.66 -2.60
C LEU A 86 -3.84 -12.22 -3.88
N LEU A 87 -2.86 -13.11 -3.73
CA LEU A 87 -2.13 -13.74 -4.84
C LEU A 87 -1.62 -12.72 -5.87
N ASP A 88 -0.95 -11.67 -5.38
CA ASP A 88 -0.38 -10.56 -6.17
C ASP A 88 -1.39 -9.75 -6.99
N LYS A 89 -2.69 -9.95 -6.76
CA LYS A 89 -3.76 -9.14 -7.33
C LYS A 89 -4.28 -8.13 -6.31
N LYS A 90 -4.46 -6.89 -6.75
CA LYS A 90 -5.07 -5.81 -5.97
C LYS A 90 -6.56 -5.72 -6.27
N TYR A 91 -7.37 -5.76 -5.22
CA TYR A 91 -8.83 -5.54 -5.26
C TYR A 91 -9.15 -4.27 -4.47
N GLU A 92 -9.74 -3.28 -5.11
CA GLU A 92 -10.02 -1.95 -4.51
C GLU A 92 -11.52 -1.73 -4.33
N TYR A 93 -11.89 -1.22 -3.16
CA TYR A 93 -13.27 -1.01 -2.70
C TYR A 93 -13.42 0.44 -2.23
N SER A 94 -14.27 1.22 -2.90
CA SER A 94 -14.52 2.64 -2.61
C SER A 94 -15.94 2.88 -2.12
N SER A 95 -16.10 3.61 -1.01
CA SER A 95 -17.41 3.89 -0.39
C SER A 95 -18.33 4.76 -1.27
N GLU A 96 -17.78 5.51 -2.24
CA GLU A 96 -18.55 6.34 -3.19
C GLU A 96 -19.45 5.52 -4.11
N ILE A 97 -19.25 4.20 -4.17
CA ILE A 97 -20.07 3.27 -4.92
C ILE A 97 -21.07 2.63 -3.94
N SER A 98 -22.18 3.33 -3.70
CA SER A 98 -23.47 2.73 -3.33
C SER A 98 -23.45 1.67 -2.21
N GLY A 99 -23.21 2.04 -0.95
CA GLY A 99 -23.75 1.35 0.26
C GLY A 99 -23.46 -0.16 0.45
N LEU A 100 -22.66 -0.77 -0.42
CA LEU A 100 -22.24 -2.16 -0.43
C LEU A 100 -20.75 -2.17 -0.73
N LEU A 101 -20.02 -3.14 -0.17
CA LEU A 101 -18.60 -3.40 -0.43
C LEU A 101 -18.43 -3.89 -1.89
N GLU A 102 -18.64 -3.00 -2.85
CA GLU A 102 -18.53 -3.29 -4.27
C GLU A 102 -17.16 -2.83 -4.77
N SER A 103 -16.34 -3.79 -5.22
CA SER A 103 -15.09 -3.45 -5.90
C SER A 103 -15.36 -2.98 -7.32
N LYS A 104 -14.69 -1.91 -7.74
CA LYS A 104 -14.67 -1.48 -9.15
C LYS A 104 -13.69 -2.36 -9.93
N THR A 105 -14.08 -3.59 -10.23
CA THR A 105 -13.27 -4.47 -11.11
C THR A 105 -13.60 -4.22 -12.58
N ARG A 106 -12.68 -4.58 -13.49
CA ARG A 106 -12.93 -4.56 -14.95
C ARG A 106 -14.13 -5.42 -15.39
N HIS A 107 -14.75 -6.20 -14.50
CA HIS A 107 -15.79 -7.20 -14.80
C HIS A 107 -17.15 -6.97 -14.12
N GLY A 108 -17.35 -5.83 -13.43
CA GLY A 108 -18.63 -5.47 -12.78
C GLY A 108 -18.54 -5.30 -11.26
N PHE A 109 -19.70 -5.27 -10.59
CA PHE A 109 -19.81 -5.21 -9.13
C PHE A 109 -19.60 -6.60 -8.53
N MET A 110 -18.49 -6.79 -7.81
CA MET A 110 -18.20 -8.05 -7.12
C MET A 110 -17.91 -7.75 -5.65
N GLY A 111 -18.64 -8.45 -4.78
CA GLY A 111 -18.45 -8.37 -3.33
C GLY A 111 -17.16 -9.03 -2.88
N ILE A 112 -16.77 -8.76 -1.63
CA ILE A 112 -15.58 -9.36 -1.00
C ILE A 112 -15.79 -10.87 -0.82
N SER A 113 -14.86 -11.67 -1.33
CA SER A 113 -14.85 -13.12 -1.17
C SER A 113 -14.33 -13.56 0.20
N VAL A 114 -14.72 -14.76 0.63
CA VAL A 114 -14.20 -15.39 1.85
C VAL A 114 -12.66 -15.56 1.79
N GLU A 115 -12.12 -15.84 0.61
CA GLU A 115 -10.68 -16.00 0.40
C GLU A 115 -9.93 -14.68 0.66
N GLU A 116 -10.49 -13.54 0.23
CA GLU A 116 -9.92 -12.23 0.54
C GLU A 116 -10.00 -11.92 2.05
N ILE A 117 -11.08 -12.30 2.73
CA ILE A 117 -11.22 -12.08 4.17
C ILE A 117 -10.16 -12.88 4.96
N LEU A 118 -9.94 -14.14 4.57
CA LEU A 118 -9.08 -15.07 5.31
C LEU A 118 -7.60 -14.91 4.99
N TYR A 119 -7.25 -14.64 3.72
CA TYR A 119 -5.88 -14.70 3.24
C TYR A 119 -5.38 -13.39 2.64
N GLY A 120 -6.28 -12.43 2.44
CA GLY A 120 -5.94 -11.12 1.92
C GLY A 120 -5.15 -10.28 2.91
N LYS A 121 -4.18 -9.52 2.38
CA LYS A 121 -3.57 -8.42 3.12
C LYS A 121 -4.39 -7.16 2.87
N TRP A 122 -4.97 -6.62 3.93
CA TRP A 122 -5.88 -5.48 3.85
C TRP A 122 -5.16 -4.17 4.16
N PHE A 123 -5.56 -3.11 3.48
CA PHE A 123 -4.97 -1.78 3.60
C PHE A 123 -6.06 -0.72 3.52
N ILE A 124 -5.85 0.37 4.24
CA ILE A 124 -6.68 1.57 4.15
C ILE A 124 -5.94 2.56 3.26
N ARG A 125 -6.62 3.13 2.27
CA ARG A 125 -6.05 4.17 1.43
C ARG A 125 -6.07 5.48 2.21
N GLU A 126 -4.91 6.12 2.33
CA GLU A 126 -4.87 7.54 2.72
C GLU A 126 -5.29 8.36 1.50
N GLU A 127 -6.40 9.08 1.63
CA GLU A 127 -6.82 10.09 0.66
C GLU A 127 -5.92 11.31 0.87
N ASN A 128 -5.19 11.71 -0.19
CA ASN A 128 -4.41 12.94 -0.23
C ASN A 128 -5.32 14.13 -0.54
#